data_AF-A0A5S4VWX6-F1
#
_entry.id   AF-A0A5S4VWX6-F1
#
_cell.length_a   1.000
_cell.length_b   1.000
_cell.length_c   1.000
_cell.angle_alpha   90.00
_cell.angle_beta   90.00
_cell.angle_gamma   90.00
#
_symmetry.space_group_name_H-M   'P 1'
#
loop_
_entity.id
_entity.type
_entity.pdbx_description
1 polymer ?
#
loop_
_entity_poly.entity_id
_entity_poly.type
_entity_poly.pdbx_seq_one_letter_code
_entity_poly.pdbx_strand_id
1 'polypeptide(L)' 'MAAVINSELDQLKREIAQRQRYIEGQQVLIDVLAHDGHDVREQDIALNSERFKLDQQFEFLRKRQA' A
#
# COMPACT_ATOMS: atom_id res chain seq x y z
N MET A 1 -11.66 26.94 -1.48
CA MET A 1 -11.30 26.01 -0.39
C MET A 1 -11.78 24.58 -0.66
N ALA A 2 -13.07 24.32 -0.92
CA ALA A 2 -13.57 22.97 -1.19
C ALA A 2 -12.91 22.24 -2.39
N ALA A 3 -12.62 22.95 -3.48
CA ALA A 3 -11.97 22.37 -4.66
C ALA A 3 -10.53 21.88 -4.39
N VAL A 4 -9.77 22.57 -3.52
CA VAL A 4 -8.40 22.18 -3.14
C VAL A 4 -8.44 20.90 -2.31
N ILE A 5 -9.34 20.84 -1.33
CA ILE A 5 -9.54 19.64 -0.48
C ILE A 5 -9.93 18.42 -1.33
N ASN A 6 -10.79 18.59 -2.34
CA ASN A 6 -11.14 17.50 -3.24
C ASN A 6 -9.94 17.03 -4.07
N SER A 7 -9.10 17.95 -4.56
CA SER A 7 -7.89 17.58 -5.32
C SER A 7 -6.87 16.81 -4.48
N GLU A 8 -6.69 17.19 -3.22
CA GLU A 8 -5.82 16.49 -2.26
C GLU A 8 -6.35 15.09 -1.93
N LEU A 9 -7.67 14.94 -1.76
CA LEU A 9 -8.30 13.65 -1.53
C LEU A 9 -8.18 12.73 -2.74
N ASP A 10 -8.34 13.26 -3.95
CA ASP A 10 -8.19 12.47 -5.17
C ASP A 10 -6.74 12.07 -5.43
N GLN A 11 -5.78 12.93 -5.06
CA GLN A 11 -4.38 12.57 -5.07
C GLN A 11 -4.09 11.44 -4.07
N LEU A 12 -4.59 11.55 -2.83
CA LEU A 12 -4.41 10.51 -1.82
C LEU A 12 -4.99 9.16 -2.28
N LYS A 13 -6.18 9.15 -2.89
CA LYS A 13 -6.76 7.93 -3.47
C LYS A 13 -5.87 7.29 -4.54
N ARG A 14 -5.28 8.10 -5.43
CA ARG A 14 -4.36 7.61 -6.47
C ARG A 14 -3.10 7.01 -5.87
N GLU A 15 -2.53 7.65 -4.86
CA GLU A 15 -1.34 7.17 -4.15
C GLU A 15 -1.61 5.85 -3.43
N ILE A 16 -2.76 5.73 -2.75
CA ILE A 16 -3.22 4.49 -2.11
C ILE A 16 -3.36 3.36 -3.15
N ALA A 17 -4.01 3.61 -4.28
CA ALA A 17 -4.18 2.62 -5.35
C ALA A 17 -2.84 2.20 -5.99
N GLN A 18 -1.87 3.12 -6.08
CA GLN A 18 -0.53 2.80 -6.54
C GLN A 18 0.21 1.90 -5.53
N ARG A 19 0.11 2.22 -4.23
CA ARG A 19 0.71 1.42 -3.16
C ARG A 19 0.11 0.02 -3.07
N GLN A 20 -1.20 -0.13 -3.26
CA GLN A 20 -1.86 -1.44 -3.34
C GLN A 20 -1.25 -2.32 -4.43
N ARG A 21 -1.16 -1.80 -5.67
CA ARG A 21 -0.57 -2.54 -6.80
C ARG A 21 0.89 -2.90 -6.57
N TYR A 22 1.64 -2.01 -5.92
CA TYR A 22 3.02 -2.30 -5.53
C TYR A 22 3.11 -3.46 -4.54
N ILE A 23 2.29 -3.44 -3.48
CA ILE A 23 2.23 -4.51 -2.47
C ILE A 23 1.83 -5.86 -3.10
N GLU A 24 0.84 -5.85 -3.98
CA GLU A 24 0.41 -7.05 -4.73
C GLU A 24 1.56 -7.61 -5.58
N GLY A 25 2.27 -6.74 -6.32
CA GLY A 25 3.43 -7.14 -7.12
C GLY A 25 4.59 -7.68 -6.27
N GLN A 26 4.86 -7.07 -5.11
CA GLN A 26 5.88 -7.55 -4.18
C GLN A 26 5.52 -8.91 -3.58
N GLN A 27 4.26 -9.16 -3.26
CA GLN A 27 3.82 -10.48 -2.79
C GLN A 27 4.11 -11.55 -3.84
N VAL A 28 3.75 -11.30 -5.10
CA VAL A 28 4.01 -12.24 -6.20
C VAL A 28 5.51 -12.50 -6.36
N LEU A 29 6.35 -11.46 -6.27
CA LEU A 29 7.80 -11.62 -6.35
C LEU A 29 8.35 -12.45 -5.20
N ILE A 30 7.91 -12.19 -3.96
CA ILE A 30 8.30 -12.95 -2.79
C ILE A 30 7.90 -14.42 -2.94
N ASP A 31 6.68 -14.69 -3.40
CA ASP A 31 6.19 -16.06 -3.59
C ASP A 31 7.05 -16.82 -4.61
N VAL A 32 7.47 -16.17 -5.70
CA VAL A 32 8.39 -16.75 -6.69
C VAL A 32 9.76 -17.00 -6.09
N LEU A 33 10.34 -16.02 -5.38
CA LEU A 33 11.65 -16.16 -4.77
C LEU A 33 11.67 -17.26 -3.70
N ALA A 34 10.63 -17.36 -2.89
CA ALA A 34 10.47 -18.40 -1.90
C ALA A 34 10.34 -19.79 -2.54
N HIS A 35 9.60 -19.88 -3.65
CA HIS A 35 9.50 -21.12 -4.43
C HIS A 35 10.85 -21.57 -4.98
N ASP A 36 11.67 -20.63 -5.44
CA ASP A 36 13.02 -20.87 -5.95
C ASP A 36 14.05 -21.14 -4.84
N GLY A 37 13.64 -21.10 -3.56
CA GLY A 37 14.47 -21.41 -2.40
C GLY A 37 15.32 -20.25 -1.89
N HIS A 38 15.03 -19.02 -2.32
CA HIS A 38 15.68 -17.83 -1.76
C HIS A 38 15.16 -17.52 -0.35
N ASP A 39 16.02 -16.95 0.49
CA ASP A 39 15.59 -16.37 1.76
C ASP A 39 14.87 -15.04 1.50
N VAL A 40 13.59 -15.00 1.85
CA VAL A 40 12.69 -13.85 1.63
C VAL A 40 12.26 -13.15 2.93
N ARG A 41 12.85 -13.51 4.07
CA ARG A 41 12.40 -13.02 5.40
C ARG A 41 12.40 -11.51 5.51
N GLU A 42 13.43 -10.85 4.99
CA GLU A 42 13.52 -9.38 5.04
C GLU A 42 12.46 -8.72 4.15
N GLN A 43 12.19 -9.32 2.99
CA GLN A 43 11.18 -8.87 2.03
C GLN A 43 9.78 -9.02 2.62
N ASP A 44 9.49 -10.13 3.32
CA ASP A 44 8.24 -10.33 4.04
C ASP A 44 8.02 -9.29 5.15
N ILE A 45 9.06 -9.02 5.94
CA ILE A 45 9.00 -7.99 7.00
C ILE A 45 8.73 -6.60 6.38
N ALA A 46 9.44 -6.26 5.31
CA ALA A 46 9.25 -5.01 4.59
C ALA A 46 7.84 -4.90 4.00
N LEU A 47 7.33 -5.96 3.38
CA LEU A 47 6.00 -6.00 2.78
C LEU A 47 4.90 -5.84 3.83
N ASN A 48 5.04 -6.47 5.00
CA ASN A 48 4.10 -6.33 6.11
C ASN A 48 4.10 -4.90 6.69
N SER A 49 5.26 -4.24 6.74
CA SER A 49 5.34 -2.83 7.14
C SER A 49 4.61 -1.93 6.14
N GLU A 50 4.76 -2.17 4.84
CA GLU A 50 4.04 -1.40 3.81
C GLU A 50 2.52 -1.65 3.84
N ARG A 51 2.08 -2.89 4.09
CA ARG A 51 0.66 -3.22 4.31
C ARG A 51 0.09 -2.43 5.49
N PHE A 52 0.79 -2.43 6.62
CA PHE A 52 0.36 -1.69 7.80
C PHE A 52 0.24 -0.18 7.54
N LYS A 53 1.20 0.42 6.82
CA LYS A 53 1.12 1.84 6.43
C LYS A 53 -0.06 2.11 5.51
N LEU A 54 -0.31 1.21 4.56
CA LEU A 54 -1.45 1.35 3.65
C LEU A 54 -2.79 1.28 4.40
N ASP A 55 -2.92 0.38 5.37
CA ASP A 55 -4.13 0.28 6.21
C ASP A 55 -4.37 1.57 7.00
N GLN A 56 -3.31 2.18 7.55
CA GLN A 56 -3.40 3.49 8.20
C GLN A 56 -3.89 4.59 7.24
N GLN A 57 -3.43 4.58 5.98
CA GLN A 57 -3.88 5.54 4.96
C GLN A 57 -5.35 5.35 4.61
N PHE A 58 -5.83 4.11 4.54
CA PHE A 58 -7.25 3.81 4.34
C PHE A 58 -8.11 4.28 5.50
N GLU A 59 -7.68 4.03 6.74
CA GLU A 59 -8.39 4.50 7.94
C GLU A 59 -8.45 6.03 8.00
N PHE A 60 -7.36 6.71 7.64
CA PHE A 60 -7.36 8.16 7.54
C PHE A 60 -8.34 8.66 6.48
N LEU A 61 -8.35 8.06 5.28
CA LEU A 61 -9.27 8.41 4.20
C LEU A 61 -10.73 8.19 4.63
N ARG A 62 -11.03 7.06 5.28
CA ARG A 62 -12.37 6.73 5.79
C ARG A 62 -12.86 7.77 6.79
N LYS A 63 -12.02 8.16 7.76
CA LYS A 63 -12.35 9.21 8.74
C LYS A 63 -12.60 10.58 8.13
N ARG A 64 -12.00 10.88 6.98
CA ARG A 64 -12.14 12.17 6.29
C ARG A 64 -13.35 12.23 5.34
N GLN A 65 -14.00 11.09 5.11
CA GLN A 65 -15.21 10.95 4.27
C GLN A 65 -16.50 10.71 5.07
N ALA A 66 -16.37 10.39 6.37
CA ALA A 66 -17.48 10.30 7.33
C ALA A 66 -17.82 11.69 7.91
#